data_AF-A0A5M8PRZ0-F1
#
_entry.id   AF-A0A5M8PRZ0-F1
#
_cell.length_a   1.000
_cell.length_b   1.000
_cell.length_c   1.000
_cell.angle_alpha   90.00
_cell.angle_beta   90.00
_cell.angle_gamma   90.00
#
_symmetry.space_group_name_H-M   'P 1'
#
loop_
_entity.id
_entity.type
_entity.pdbx_description
1 polymer ?
#
loop_
_entity_poly.entity_id
_entity_poly.type
_entity_poly.pdbx_seq_one_letter_code
_entity_poly.pdbx_strand_id
1 'polypeptide(L)'
;MALEVVRRVLEGRKGAGDGEGVRVVGLVGLWPTVTHIARSASGVRVGWLLRLPHFALVVGFLARVLMFFVSETVLAGLLKLVLDFPDDAAGTTAKFLKSPMGVRQALYMAKDEMNEITEDRWDKDIWVAATESERPRPKLIFYFGKRDHWVADHTRDELIAARAYREGGEEWKPRMLIDEEGIPHSFPIKHGAQVAEIVAGFVDEIIRADKP
;
A
#
# COMPACT_ATOMS: atom_id res chain seq x y z
N MET A 1 3.07 6.70 -2.54
CA MET A 1 2.43 7.77 -1.73
C MET A 1 3.03 7.92 -0.34
N ALA A 2 3.08 6.89 0.51
CA ALA A 2 3.58 7.05 1.89
C ALA A 2 5.05 7.52 1.96
N LEU A 3 5.94 6.95 1.14
CA LEU A 3 7.34 7.39 1.03
C LEU A 3 7.49 8.83 0.53
N GLU A 4 6.59 9.30 -0.34
CA GLU A 4 6.57 10.69 -0.81
C GLU A 4 6.19 11.66 0.32
N VAL A 5 5.26 11.27 1.21
CA VAL A 5 4.93 12.06 2.40
C VAL A 5 6.13 12.17 3.32
N VAL A 6 6.82 11.04 3.58
CA VAL A 6 8.05 11.03 4.37
C VAL A 6 9.10 11.96 3.74
N ARG A 7 9.34 11.84 2.43
CA ARG A 7 10.24 12.70 1.67
C ARG A 7 9.92 14.18 1.86
N ARG A 8 8.67 14.59 1.63
CA ARG A 8 8.26 15.99 1.73
C ARG A 8 8.39 16.54 3.14
N VAL A 9 8.07 15.74 4.15
CA VAL A 9 8.26 16.15 5.55
C VAL A 9 9.74 16.31 5.87
N LEU A 10 10.60 15.41 5.39
CA LEU A 10 12.05 15.52 5.56
C LEU A 10 12.63 16.74 4.82
N GLU A 11 12.23 16.98 3.57
CA GLU A 11 12.66 18.12 2.76
C GLU A 11 12.18 19.46 3.33
N GLY A 12 10.90 19.56 3.71
CA GLY A 12 10.33 20.76 4.33
C GLY A 12 11.05 21.15 5.63
N ARG A 13 11.58 20.17 6.36
CA ARG A 13 12.35 20.38 7.59
C ARG A 13 13.81 20.76 7.37
N LYS A 14 14.38 20.50 6.19
CA LYS A 14 15.69 21.04 5.81
C LYS A 14 15.60 22.56 5.60
N GLY A 15 14.42 23.11 5.30
CA GLY A 15 14.18 24.54 5.08
C GLY A 15 13.63 25.32 6.29
N ALA A 16 12.96 24.66 7.24
CA ALA A 16 12.41 25.28 8.44
C ALA A 16 13.32 25.06 9.66
N GLY A 17 13.69 26.14 10.35
CA GLY A 17 14.52 26.09 11.57
C GLY A 17 13.93 25.20 12.68
N ASP A 18 14.79 24.76 13.60
CA ASP A 18 14.47 23.81 14.68
C ASP A 18 13.37 24.34 15.61
N GLY A 19 12.16 23.78 15.53
CA GLY A 19 11.17 23.94 16.61
C GLY A 19 9.71 23.71 16.22
N GLU A 20 9.30 24.10 15.02
CA GLU A 20 7.87 24.08 14.65
C GLU A 20 7.62 23.22 13.41
N GLY A 21 7.40 21.91 13.61
CA GLY A 21 7.03 21.03 12.51
C GLY A 21 6.61 19.63 12.94
N VAL A 22 5.65 19.05 12.22
CA VAL A 22 5.24 17.66 12.38
C VAL A 22 6.43 16.75 12.06
N ARG A 23 6.80 15.88 13.00
CA ARG A 23 7.85 14.88 12.81
C ARG A 23 7.24 13.52 12.50
N VAL A 24 7.70 12.90 11.42
CA VAL A 24 7.45 11.48 11.17
C VAL A 24 8.47 10.67 11.97
N VAL A 25 7.99 9.87 12.91
CA VAL A 25 8.81 9.00 13.77
C VAL A 25 8.99 7.59 13.18
N GLY A 26 8.10 7.19 12.28
CA GLY A 26 8.21 5.93 11.55
C GLY A 26 7.12 5.75 10.50
N LEU A 27 7.26 4.67 9.74
CA LEU A 27 6.33 4.26 8.68
C LEU A 27 6.18 2.74 8.72
N VAL A 28 4.93 2.28 8.65
CA VAL A 28 4.59 0.86 8.48
C VAL A 28 3.94 0.69 7.11
N GLY A 29 4.62 -0.01 6.19
CA GLY A 29 4.10 -0.34 4.87
C GLY A 29 3.55 -1.75 4.85
N LEU A 30 2.25 -1.91 4.62
CA LEU A 30 1.56 -3.20 4.56
C LEU A 30 1.32 -3.60 3.11
N TRP A 31 1.75 -4.80 2.72
CA TRP A 31 1.78 -5.29 1.33
C TRP A 31 2.17 -4.21 0.32
N PRO A 32 3.30 -3.52 0.55
CA PRO A 32 3.57 -2.27 -0.12
C PRO A 32 3.99 -2.54 -1.57
N THR A 33 3.22 -2.01 -2.53
CA THR A 33 3.58 -1.99 -3.95
C THR A 33 4.57 -0.86 -4.20
N VAL A 34 5.82 -1.02 -3.75
CA VAL A 34 6.85 0.03 -3.82
C VAL A 34 7.52 0.09 -5.20
N THR A 35 7.61 -1.04 -5.88
CA THR A 35 8.25 -1.16 -7.20
C THR A 35 7.45 -2.08 -8.13
N HIS A 36 7.47 -1.74 -9.42
CA HIS A 36 7.07 -2.56 -10.56
C HIS A 36 5.73 -3.28 -10.40
N ILE A 37 4.68 -2.56 -9.99
CA ILE A 37 3.33 -3.14 -9.86
C ILE A 37 2.84 -3.75 -11.17
N ALA A 38 3.27 -3.21 -12.32
CA ALA A 38 2.99 -3.75 -13.65
C ALA A 38 3.58 -5.14 -13.92
N ARG A 39 4.63 -5.55 -13.19
CA ARG A 39 5.24 -6.89 -13.29
C ARG A 39 4.58 -7.92 -12.37
N SER A 40 3.65 -7.50 -11.51
CA SER A 40 2.89 -8.41 -10.66
C SER A 40 1.94 -9.29 -11.47
N ALA A 41 1.49 -10.40 -10.89
CA ALA A 41 0.56 -11.33 -11.55
C ALA A 41 -0.74 -10.63 -11.99
N SER A 42 -1.25 -9.68 -11.19
CA SER A 42 -2.42 -8.87 -11.54
C SER A 42 -2.08 -7.76 -12.53
N GLY A 43 -0.92 -7.11 -12.37
CA GLY A 43 -0.43 -6.07 -13.29
C GLY A 43 -0.29 -6.55 -14.72
N VAL A 44 0.27 -7.74 -14.94
CA VAL A 44 0.40 -8.35 -16.27
C VAL A 44 -0.97 -8.70 -16.87
N ARG A 45 -1.90 -9.22 -16.07
CA ARG A 45 -3.24 -9.64 -16.53
C ARG A 45 -4.16 -8.48 -16.89
N VAL A 46 -4.08 -7.37 -16.13
CA VAL A 46 -5.04 -6.26 -16.23
C VAL A 46 -4.42 -5.02 -16.89
N GLY A 47 -3.09 -4.89 -16.87
CA GLY A 47 -2.39 -3.68 -17.34
C GLY A 47 -2.68 -3.33 -18.79
N TRP A 48 -2.89 -4.32 -19.66
CA TRP A 48 -3.25 -4.07 -21.05
C TRP A 48 -4.64 -3.46 -21.21
N LEU A 49 -5.63 -3.87 -20.40
CA LEU A 49 -6.99 -3.30 -20.39
C LEU A 49 -6.96 -1.83 -19.95
N LEU A 50 -6.18 -1.52 -18.90
CA LEU A 50 -6.07 -0.17 -18.36
C LEU A 50 -5.41 0.81 -19.35
N ARG A 51 -4.64 0.32 -20.33
CA ARG A 51 -4.01 1.14 -21.38
C ARG A 51 -4.97 1.52 -22.51
N LEU A 52 -6.08 0.81 -22.68
CA LEU A 52 -7.04 1.12 -23.73
C LEU A 52 -7.65 2.51 -23.53
N PRO A 53 -7.77 3.32 -24.60
CA PRO A 53 -8.38 4.63 -24.50
C PRO A 53 -9.84 4.49 -24.06
N HIS A 54 -10.29 5.40 -23.19
CA HIS A 54 -11.66 5.45 -22.67
C HIS A 54 -12.14 4.22 -21.90
N PHE A 55 -11.31 3.19 -21.64
CA PHE A 55 -11.71 1.99 -20.92
C PHE A 55 -12.37 2.29 -19.56
N ALA A 56 -11.72 3.11 -18.72
CA ALA A 56 -12.26 3.51 -17.42
C ALA A 56 -13.60 4.27 -17.53
N LEU A 57 -13.81 5.04 -18.60
CA LEU A 57 -15.06 5.76 -18.85
C LEU A 57 -16.18 4.79 -19.21
N VAL A 58 -15.93 3.88 -20.16
CA VAL A 58 -16.91 2.90 -20.63
C VAL A 58 -17.30 1.95 -19.50
N VAL A 59 -16.32 1.34 -18.82
CA VAL A 59 -16.59 0.42 -17.71
C VAL A 59 -17.28 1.13 -16.55
N GLY A 60 -16.84 2.34 -16.19
CA GLY A 60 -17.51 3.13 -15.15
C GLY A 60 -18.95 3.48 -15.50
N PHE A 61 -19.24 3.79 -16.78
CA PHE A 61 -20.61 4.03 -17.25
C PHE A 61 -21.46 2.76 -17.21
N LEU A 62 -20.94 1.65 -17.75
CA LEU A 62 -21.64 0.35 -17.73
C LEU A 62 -21.92 -0.12 -16.31
N ALA A 63 -20.94 -0.01 -15.40
CA ALA A 63 -21.12 -0.33 -13.99
C ALA A 63 -22.23 0.52 -13.37
N ARG A 64 -22.26 1.83 -13.65
CA ARG A 64 -23.33 2.71 -13.16
C ARG A 64 -24.71 2.29 -13.66
N VAL A 65 -24.83 2.00 -14.95
CA VAL A 65 -26.11 1.54 -15.55
C VAL A 65 -26.54 0.21 -14.93
N LEU A 66 -25.61 -0.75 -14.80
CA LEU A 66 -25.91 -2.06 -14.22
C LEU A 66 -26.32 -1.95 -12.75
N MET A 67 -25.58 -1.17 -11.95
CA MET A 67 -25.81 -0.99 -10.52
C MET A 67 -27.01 -0.10 -10.20
N PHE A 68 -27.58 0.60 -11.20
CA PHE A 68 -28.84 1.32 -11.06
C PHE A 68 -30.01 0.38 -10.81
N PHE A 69 -30.03 -0.80 -11.46
CA PHE A 69 -31.12 -1.76 -11.36
C PHE A 69 -31.09 -2.64 -10.11
N VAL A 70 -29.97 -2.68 -9.39
CA VAL A 70 -29.77 -3.56 -8.24
C VAL A 70 -29.75 -2.74 -6.94
N SER A 71 -30.56 -3.09 -5.95
CA SER A 71 -30.52 -2.42 -4.64
C SER A 71 -29.22 -2.77 -3.89
N GLU A 72 -28.81 -1.90 -2.97
CA GLU A 72 -27.59 -2.12 -2.18
C GLU A 72 -27.66 -3.42 -1.37
N THR A 73 -28.80 -3.72 -0.76
CA THR A 73 -29.01 -4.93 0.04
C THR A 73 -28.91 -6.21 -0.80
N VAL A 74 -29.49 -6.22 -2.00
CA VAL A 74 -29.40 -7.37 -2.92
C VAL A 74 -27.95 -7.55 -3.37
N LEU A 75 -27.27 -6.46 -3.73
CA LEU A 75 -25.86 -6.51 -4.13
C LEU A 75 -24.97 -7.02 -3.00
N ALA A 76 -25.14 -6.52 -1.77
CA ALA A 76 -24.40 -7.00 -0.60
C ALA A 76 -24.66 -8.49 -0.37
N GLY A 77 -25.92 -8.95 -0.44
CA GLY A 77 -26.25 -10.38 -0.31
C GLY A 77 -25.59 -11.25 -1.38
N LEU A 78 -25.56 -10.78 -2.63
CA LEU A 78 -24.86 -11.47 -3.73
C LEU A 78 -23.35 -11.54 -3.50
N LEU A 79 -22.73 -10.45 -3.04
CA LEU A 79 -21.30 -10.42 -2.74
C LEU A 79 -20.94 -11.38 -1.61
N LYS A 80 -21.78 -11.48 -0.57
CA LYS A 80 -21.61 -12.50 0.49
C LYS A 80 -21.69 -13.91 -0.07
N LEU A 81 -22.68 -14.18 -0.92
CA LEU A 81 -22.90 -15.52 -1.48
C LEU A 81 -21.79 -15.94 -2.47
N VAL A 82 -21.35 -15.04 -3.34
CA VAL A 82 -20.44 -15.37 -4.45
C VAL A 82 -18.97 -15.24 -4.04
N LEU A 83 -18.64 -14.23 -3.25
CA LEU A 83 -17.25 -13.92 -2.86
C LEU A 83 -16.92 -14.33 -1.43
N ASP A 84 -17.89 -14.87 -0.68
CA ASP A 84 -17.74 -15.27 0.71
C ASP A 84 -17.21 -14.11 1.58
N PHE A 85 -17.70 -12.90 1.31
CA PHE A 85 -17.35 -11.70 2.07
C PHE A 85 -18.12 -11.65 3.39
N PRO A 86 -17.49 -11.22 4.49
CA PRO A 86 -18.23 -10.86 5.70
C PRO A 86 -19.10 -9.61 5.46
N ASP A 87 -20.04 -9.37 6.36
CA ASP A 87 -21.10 -8.37 6.25
C ASP A 87 -20.58 -6.95 5.98
N ASP A 88 -19.52 -6.56 6.69
CA ASP A 88 -18.86 -5.27 6.59
C ASP A 88 -18.15 -5.09 5.23
N ALA A 89 -17.39 -6.10 4.79
CA ALA A 89 -16.69 -6.08 3.50
C ALA A 89 -17.69 -6.08 2.32
N ALA A 90 -18.75 -6.88 2.40
CA ALA A 90 -19.81 -6.94 1.40
C ALA A 90 -20.58 -5.61 1.32
N GLY A 91 -20.95 -5.03 2.47
CA GLY A 91 -21.62 -3.73 2.52
C GLY A 91 -20.74 -2.61 1.96
N THR A 92 -19.47 -2.57 2.33
CA THR A 92 -18.51 -1.57 1.83
C THR A 92 -18.31 -1.69 0.32
N THR A 93 -18.16 -2.91 -0.18
CA THR A 93 -17.99 -3.18 -1.62
C THR A 93 -19.26 -2.84 -2.40
N ALA A 94 -20.45 -3.15 -1.87
CA ALA A 94 -21.73 -2.78 -2.49
C ALA A 94 -21.88 -1.26 -2.61
N LYS A 95 -21.58 -0.51 -1.54
CA LYS A 95 -21.58 0.96 -1.53
C LYS A 95 -20.58 1.54 -2.54
N PHE A 96 -19.38 0.97 -2.60
CA PHE A 96 -18.36 1.36 -3.57
C PHE A 96 -18.83 1.14 -5.02
N LEU A 97 -19.41 -0.03 -5.34
CA LEU A 97 -19.91 -0.34 -6.67
C LEU A 97 -21.10 0.54 -7.08
N LYS A 98 -21.97 0.90 -6.13
CA LYS A 98 -23.09 1.82 -6.37
C LYS A 98 -22.68 3.29 -6.42
N SER A 99 -21.48 3.64 -5.98
CA SER A 99 -20.99 5.02 -6.03
C SER A 99 -20.98 5.53 -7.48
N PRO A 100 -21.51 6.73 -7.76
CA PRO A 100 -21.58 7.27 -9.12
C PRO A 100 -20.23 7.30 -9.84
N MET A 101 -19.13 7.43 -9.10
CA MET A 101 -17.78 7.56 -9.65
C MET A 101 -16.79 6.50 -9.15
N GLY A 102 -17.17 5.65 -8.19
CA GLY A 102 -16.25 4.73 -7.51
C GLY A 102 -15.47 3.84 -8.48
N VAL A 103 -16.17 3.08 -9.32
CA VAL A 103 -15.55 2.19 -10.32
C VAL A 103 -14.66 2.97 -11.29
N ARG A 104 -15.14 4.12 -11.78
CA ARG A 104 -14.38 4.96 -12.72
C ARG A 104 -13.08 5.45 -12.09
N GLN A 105 -13.15 6.00 -10.89
CA GLN A 105 -11.99 6.53 -10.17
C GLN A 105 -11.00 5.42 -9.84
N ALA A 106 -11.46 4.25 -9.38
CA ALA A 106 -10.58 3.12 -9.11
C ALA A 106 -9.82 2.66 -10.36
N LEU A 107 -10.47 2.63 -11.53
CA LEU A 107 -9.80 2.27 -12.78
C LEU A 107 -8.77 3.31 -13.22
N TYR A 108 -9.04 4.61 -13.00
CA TYR A 108 -8.03 5.66 -13.24
C TYR A 108 -6.86 5.54 -12.27
N MET A 109 -7.11 5.36 -10.96
CA MET A 109 -6.05 5.16 -9.98
C MET A 109 -5.20 3.94 -10.32
N ALA A 110 -5.83 2.81 -10.64
CA ALA A 110 -5.11 1.60 -11.05
C ALA A 110 -4.25 1.83 -12.31
N LYS A 111 -4.76 2.60 -13.29
CA LYS A 111 -3.99 2.97 -14.48
C LYS A 111 -2.78 3.84 -14.12
N ASP A 112 -2.98 4.86 -13.29
CA ASP A 112 -1.92 5.79 -12.90
C ASP A 112 -0.85 5.08 -12.07
N GLU A 113 -1.25 4.23 -11.12
CA GLU A 113 -0.34 3.39 -10.33
C GLU A 113 0.50 2.47 -11.23
N MET A 114 -0.08 1.86 -12.27
CA MET A 114 0.66 1.02 -13.24
C MET A 114 1.73 1.79 -14.02
N ASN A 115 1.57 3.10 -14.22
CA ASN A 115 2.52 3.94 -14.94
C ASN A 115 3.57 4.56 -14.00
N GLU A 116 3.18 4.89 -12.77
CA GLU A 116 4.04 5.57 -11.80
C GLU A 116 4.88 4.61 -10.96
N ILE A 117 4.29 3.50 -10.49
CA ILE A 117 4.96 2.51 -9.62
C ILE A 117 5.77 1.56 -10.50
N THR A 118 6.94 2.06 -10.92
CA THR A 118 7.88 1.36 -11.80
C THR A 118 9.19 1.06 -11.08
N GLU A 119 10.29 1.70 -11.42
CA GLU A 119 11.57 1.44 -10.76
C GLU A 119 11.62 2.03 -9.35
N ASP A 120 12.55 1.55 -8.52
CA ASP A 120 12.88 2.18 -7.22
C ASP A 120 13.48 3.57 -7.49
N ARG A 121 12.60 4.57 -7.62
CA ARG A 121 12.97 5.98 -7.80
C ARG A 121 13.31 6.68 -6.49
N TRP A 122 13.26 5.95 -5.37
CA TRP A 122 13.49 6.54 -4.07
C TRP A 122 14.99 6.67 -3.82
N ASP A 123 15.42 7.92 -3.64
CA ASP A 123 16.81 8.24 -3.36
C ASP A 123 17.30 7.50 -2.11
N LYS A 124 18.63 7.33 -2.02
CA LYS A 124 19.27 6.83 -0.81
C LYS A 124 18.74 7.59 0.40
N ASP A 125 18.55 8.91 0.35
CA ASP A 125 18.05 9.73 1.46
C ASP A 125 16.68 9.33 2.05
N ILE A 126 15.87 8.54 1.35
CA ILE A 126 14.58 8.03 1.83
C ILE A 126 14.74 6.65 2.48
N TRP A 127 15.57 5.79 1.89
CA TRP A 127 15.89 4.46 2.43
C TRP A 127 16.92 4.50 3.56
N VAL A 128 17.92 5.34 3.36
CA VAL A 128 18.88 5.91 4.28
C VAL A 128 18.21 7.18 4.79
N ALA A 129 17.32 7.11 5.77
CA ALA A 129 16.78 8.33 6.38
C ALA A 129 17.89 9.38 6.57
N ALA A 130 17.87 10.41 5.72
CA ALA A 130 18.97 11.28 5.27
C ALA A 130 20.29 11.26 6.09
N THR A 131 21.40 11.06 5.35
CA THR A 131 22.82 11.33 5.64
C THR A 131 23.16 11.87 7.04
N GLU A 132 24.10 11.21 7.75
CA GLU A 132 24.74 11.64 9.03
C GLU A 132 24.28 13.02 9.54
N SER A 133 23.10 13.08 10.14
CA SER A 133 22.62 14.28 10.80
C SER A 133 22.23 13.92 12.22
N GLU A 134 22.48 14.86 13.12
CA GLU A 134 22.36 14.79 14.58
C GLU A 134 20.91 14.55 15.08
N ARG A 135 19.98 14.14 14.21
CA ARG A 135 18.53 14.06 14.48
C ARG A 135 18.00 12.62 14.40
N PRO A 136 17.02 12.24 15.25
CA PRO A 136 16.45 10.89 15.26
C PRO A 136 15.70 10.57 13.96
N ARG A 137 16.08 9.45 13.34
CA ARG A 137 15.63 8.98 12.02
C ARG A 137 14.24 8.31 12.10
N PRO A 138 13.34 8.49 11.12
CA PRO A 138 12.10 7.73 11.06
C PRO A 138 12.39 6.24 10.89
N LYS A 139 11.80 5.41 11.75
CA LYS A 139 11.94 3.95 11.68
C LYS A 139 10.98 3.37 10.63
N LEU A 140 11.54 2.71 9.61
CA LEU A 140 10.77 2.18 8.49
C LEU A 140 10.61 0.66 8.64
N ILE A 141 9.36 0.19 8.61
CA ILE A 141 9.01 -1.22 8.65
C ILE A 141 8.12 -1.53 7.44
N PHE A 142 8.49 -2.52 6.65
CA PHE A 142 7.69 -3.02 5.53
C PHE A 142 7.34 -4.49 5.79
N TYR A 143 6.07 -4.82 5.60
CA TYR A 143 5.55 -6.17 5.77
C TYR A 143 4.92 -6.64 4.47
N PHE A 144 5.53 -7.65 3.86
CA PHE A 144 5.17 -8.18 2.56
C PHE A 144 4.44 -9.52 2.69
N GLY A 145 3.48 -9.76 1.81
CA GLY A 145 2.95 -11.12 1.64
C GLY A 145 3.97 -12.03 0.94
N LYS A 146 4.04 -13.29 1.34
CA LYS A 146 4.84 -14.33 0.67
C LYS A 146 4.38 -14.63 -0.75
N ARG A 147 3.07 -14.55 -1.01
CA ARG A 147 2.46 -14.73 -2.33
C ARG A 147 1.45 -13.62 -2.57
N ASP A 148 1.95 -12.47 -2.96
CA ASP A 148 1.14 -11.30 -3.30
C ASP A 148 0.90 -11.26 -4.82
N HIS A 149 -0.33 -11.07 -5.25
CA HIS A 149 -0.65 -10.94 -6.68
C HIS A 149 -0.43 -9.52 -7.23
N TRP A 150 -0.24 -8.54 -6.36
CA TRP A 150 0.00 -7.13 -6.67
C TRP A 150 1.45 -6.71 -6.49
N VAL A 151 2.25 -7.46 -5.74
CA VAL A 151 3.70 -7.29 -5.63
C VAL A 151 4.38 -8.49 -6.27
N ALA A 152 5.24 -8.27 -7.27
CA ALA A 152 5.95 -9.37 -7.89
C ALA A 152 7.03 -9.93 -6.94
N ASP A 153 7.09 -11.25 -6.77
CA ASP A 153 8.02 -11.88 -5.82
C ASP A 153 9.48 -11.48 -6.10
N HIS A 154 9.91 -11.51 -7.36
CA HIS A 154 11.28 -11.11 -7.74
C HIS A 154 11.60 -9.66 -7.38
N THR A 155 10.65 -8.72 -7.58
CA THR A 155 10.89 -7.30 -7.30
C THR A 155 10.89 -7.01 -5.80
N ARG A 156 10.07 -7.74 -5.03
CA ARG A 156 10.13 -7.75 -3.57
C ARG A 156 11.50 -8.25 -3.10
N ASP A 157 11.92 -9.41 -3.59
CA ASP A 157 13.14 -10.07 -3.12
C ASP A 157 14.39 -9.24 -3.48
N GLU A 158 14.43 -8.63 -4.67
CA GLU A 158 15.45 -7.67 -5.07
C GLU A 158 15.48 -6.44 -4.16
N LEU A 159 14.31 -5.87 -3.81
CA LEU A 159 14.22 -4.72 -2.91
C LEU A 159 14.71 -5.07 -1.51
N ILE A 160 14.29 -6.22 -0.97
CA ILE A 160 14.74 -6.73 0.34
C ILE A 160 16.26 -6.93 0.32
N ALA A 161 16.78 -7.60 -0.72
CA ALA A 161 18.20 -7.85 -0.86
C ALA A 161 19.03 -6.56 -0.88
N ALA A 162 18.53 -5.52 -1.56
CA ALA A 162 19.20 -4.24 -1.72
C ALA A 162 19.08 -3.30 -0.50
N ARG A 163 17.95 -3.32 0.21
CA ARG A 163 17.59 -2.25 1.17
C ARG A 163 17.35 -2.71 2.60
N ALA A 164 17.01 -3.98 2.84
CA ALA A 164 16.62 -4.42 4.17
C ALA A 164 17.78 -4.39 5.17
N TYR A 165 17.45 -4.12 6.43
CA TYR A 165 18.33 -4.34 7.56
C TYR A 165 18.74 -5.83 7.64
N ARG A 166 19.99 -6.08 8.00
CA ARG A 166 20.54 -7.41 8.27
C ARG A 166 21.24 -7.38 9.62
N GLU A 167 21.21 -8.48 10.36
CA GLU A 167 21.86 -8.59 11.65
C GLU A 167 23.37 -8.29 11.55
N GLY A 168 23.88 -7.43 12.43
CA GLY A 168 25.25 -6.90 12.35
C GLY A 168 25.47 -5.87 11.22
N GLY A 169 24.41 -5.50 10.51
CA GLY A 169 24.41 -4.48 9.49
C GLY A 169 24.03 -3.10 10.02
N GLU A 170 23.74 -2.20 9.09
CA GLU A 170 23.46 -0.81 9.39
C GLU A 170 22.05 -0.62 9.98
N GLU A 171 21.94 -0.36 11.28
CA GLU A 171 20.68 -0.23 12.04
C GLU A 171 19.67 0.76 11.44
N TRP A 172 20.15 1.69 10.61
CA TRP A 172 19.31 2.68 9.95
C TRP A 172 18.51 2.14 8.77
N LYS A 173 18.83 0.93 8.28
CA LYS A 173 18.10 0.32 7.16
C LYS A 173 16.68 -0.06 7.57
N PRO A 174 15.72 0.00 6.63
CA PRO A 174 14.36 -0.44 6.87
C PRO A 174 14.31 -1.91 7.28
N ARG A 175 13.46 -2.24 8.25
CA ARG A 175 13.13 -3.65 8.51
C ARG A 175 12.12 -4.11 7.47
N MET A 176 12.45 -5.13 6.71
CA MET A 176 11.56 -5.70 5.70
C MET A 176 11.26 -7.15 6.07
N LEU A 177 9.99 -7.43 6.32
CA LEU A 177 9.49 -8.71 6.80
C LEU A 177 8.61 -9.36 5.74
N ILE A 178 8.69 -10.68 5.63
CA ILE A 178 7.78 -11.48 4.81
C ILE A 178 6.84 -12.24 5.74
N ASP A 179 5.56 -12.18 5.44
CA ASP A 179 4.54 -12.96 6.12
C ASP A 179 4.66 -14.45 5.79
N GLU A 180 4.84 -15.27 6.82
CA GLU A 180 4.90 -16.73 6.68
C GLU A 180 3.55 -17.41 6.96
N GLU A 181 2.56 -16.69 7.50
CA GLU A 181 1.25 -17.24 7.86
C GLU A 181 0.29 -17.33 6.67
N GLY A 182 0.68 -16.77 5.51
CA GLY A 182 -0.08 -16.87 4.27
C GLY A 182 -1.24 -15.88 4.18
N ILE A 183 -1.15 -14.77 4.92
CA ILE A 183 -2.09 -13.66 4.89
C ILE A 183 -2.10 -13.03 3.49
N PRO A 184 -3.27 -12.92 2.83
CA PRO A 184 -3.36 -12.40 1.47
C PRO A 184 -3.27 -10.85 1.45
N HIS A 185 -2.98 -10.27 0.28
CA HIS A 185 -3.04 -8.81 0.08
C HIS A 185 -4.42 -8.24 0.43
N SER A 186 -5.48 -9.01 0.22
CA SER A 186 -6.85 -8.70 0.63
C SER A 186 -7.10 -8.97 2.12
N PHE A 187 -6.07 -8.89 2.97
CA PHE A 187 -6.18 -9.06 4.41
C PHE A 187 -7.29 -8.21 5.05
N PRO A 188 -7.66 -7.00 4.57
CA PRO A 188 -8.74 -6.24 5.20
C PRO A 188 -10.09 -6.94 5.15
N ILE A 189 -10.29 -7.95 4.30
CA ILE A 189 -11.55 -8.68 4.19
C ILE A 189 -11.76 -9.64 5.36
N LYS A 190 -10.74 -10.39 5.79
CA LYS A 190 -10.90 -11.45 6.83
C LYS A 190 -9.80 -11.50 7.88
N HIS A 191 -8.65 -10.87 7.62
CA HIS A 191 -7.46 -10.92 8.47
C HIS A 191 -7.15 -9.56 9.10
N GLY A 192 -8.10 -8.62 9.09
CA GLY A 192 -7.89 -7.26 9.60
C GLY A 192 -7.46 -7.23 11.06
N ALA A 193 -8.09 -8.04 11.92
CA ALA A 193 -7.74 -8.12 13.35
C ALA A 193 -6.32 -8.68 13.56
N GLN A 194 -5.99 -9.79 12.88
CA GLN A 194 -4.66 -10.40 12.94
C GLN A 194 -3.56 -9.42 12.50
N VAL A 195 -3.77 -8.72 11.38
CA VAL A 195 -2.80 -7.71 10.90
C VAL A 195 -2.75 -6.51 11.83
N ALA A 196 -3.87 -6.10 12.44
CA ALA A 196 -3.88 -4.99 13.41
C ALA A 196 -3.04 -5.30 14.66
N GLU A 197 -3.07 -6.54 15.17
CA GLU A 197 -2.22 -6.97 16.29
C GLU A 197 -0.73 -6.92 15.94
N ILE A 198 -0.36 -7.40 14.75
CA ILE A 198 1.00 -7.33 14.22
C ILE A 198 1.46 -5.87 14.12
N VAL A 199 0.62 -5.00 13.55
CA VAL A 199 0.90 -3.58 13.38
C VAL A 199 1.01 -2.85 14.72
N ALA A 200 0.17 -3.21 15.70
CA ALA A 200 0.27 -2.64 17.04
C ALA A 200 1.65 -2.88 17.65
N GLY A 201 2.21 -4.09 17.49
CA GLY A 201 3.58 -4.40 17.91
C GLY A 201 4.63 -3.54 17.21
N PHE A 202 4.47 -3.29 15.90
CA PHE A 202 5.37 -2.41 15.15
C PHE A 202 5.28 -0.96 15.60
N VAL A 203 4.07 -0.47 15.86
CA VAL A 203 3.83 0.90 16.35
C VAL A 203 4.45 1.07 17.74
N ASP A 204 4.26 0.12 18.65
CA ASP A 204 4.87 0.12 19.98
C ASP A 204 6.40 0.16 19.91
N GLU A 205 7.00 -0.61 19.00
CA GLU A 205 8.44 -0.60 18.76
C GLU A 205 8.93 0.78 18.30
N ILE A 206 8.24 1.40 17.34
CA ILE A 206 8.58 2.73 16.82
C ILE A 206 8.49 3.75 17.95
N ILE A 207 7.39 3.75 18.72
CA ILE A 207 7.17 4.68 19.82
C ILE A 207 8.24 4.51 20.92
N ARG A 208 8.61 3.27 21.25
CA ARG A 208 9.66 3.01 22.27
C ARG A 208 11.03 3.49 21.83
N ALA A 209 11.38 3.28 20.56
CA ALA A 209 12.65 3.74 19.99
C ALA A 209 12.73 5.27 19.89
N ASP A 210 11.59 5.94 19.89
CA ASP A 210 11.47 7.39 19.78
C ASP A 210 11.52 8.14 21.11
N LYS A 211 11.39 7.43 22.24
CA LYS A 211 11.46 8.05 23.56
C LYS A 211 12.89 8.60 23.79
N PRO A 212 13.00 9.84 24.32
CA PRO A 212 14.29 10.47 24.60
C PRO A 212 15.10 9.74 25.67
#